data_AF-A0A179BD42-F1
#
_entry.id   AF-A0A179BD42-F1
#
_cell.length_a   1.000
_cell.length_b   1.000
_cell.length_c   1.000
_cell.angle_alpha   90.00
_cell.angle_beta   90.00
_cell.angle_gamma   90.00
#
_symmetry.space_group_name_H-M   'P 1'
#
loop_
_entity.id
_entity.type
_entity.pdbx_description
1 polymer ?
#
loop_
_entity_poly.entity_id
_entity_poly.type
_entity_poly.pdbx_seq_one_letter_code
_entity_poly.pdbx_strand_id
1 'polypeptide(L)'
;MSLLTHGDQKYQSNTLVGDVAEWNALRVEQRHNIGPGRQNCVGRNCTELVYILLGHARVRPTGDGHAQEGMARAGTSWLVPVSHETLLELDGSVDCLLIFLPAKLLEDSAVADGIDPAATQLAYAGGFNDPALVRIGTACMV
;
A
#
# COMPACT_ATOMS: atom_id res chain seq x y z
N MET A 1 8.53 -19.89 3.02
CA MET A 1 8.93 -19.29 1.73
C MET A 1 8.80 -17.79 1.87
N SER A 2 9.76 -17.00 1.39
CA SER A 2 9.69 -15.54 1.40
C SER A 2 8.54 -15.06 0.50
N LEU A 3 7.85 -14.00 0.92
CA LEU A 3 6.77 -13.40 0.15
C LEU A 3 7.36 -12.63 -1.04
N LEU A 4 6.89 -12.94 -2.26
CA LEU A 4 7.29 -12.16 -3.44
C LEU A 4 6.65 -10.77 -3.38
N THR A 5 7.47 -9.73 -3.29
CA THR A 5 7.04 -8.33 -3.23
C THR A 5 7.59 -7.53 -4.41
N HIS A 6 7.05 -6.32 -4.60
CA HIS A 6 7.30 -5.50 -5.79
C HIS A 6 7.71 -4.07 -5.47
N GLY A 7 8.07 -3.77 -4.22
CA GLY A 7 8.43 -2.43 -3.76
C GLY A 7 9.56 -1.78 -4.59
N ASP A 8 10.62 -2.53 -4.88
CA ASP A 8 11.78 -2.08 -5.68
C ASP A 8 11.45 -1.85 -7.16
N GLN A 9 10.36 -2.44 -7.65
CA GLN A 9 9.96 -2.33 -9.05
C GLN A 9 8.89 -1.24 -9.27
N LYS A 10 8.02 -1.04 -8.29
CA LYS A 10 6.83 -0.18 -8.39
C LYS A 10 7.16 1.30 -8.34
N TYR A 11 8.01 1.72 -7.41
CA TYR A 11 8.24 3.15 -7.14
C TYR A 11 9.52 3.65 -7.83
N GLN A 12 9.41 4.62 -8.73
CA GLN A 12 10.53 5.04 -9.58
C GLN A 12 11.59 5.86 -8.82
N SER A 13 11.13 6.78 -7.98
CA SER A 13 11.98 7.60 -7.12
C SER A 13 11.59 7.29 -5.70
N ASN A 14 12.48 6.61 -4.96
CA ASN A 14 12.36 6.37 -3.53
C ASN A 14 13.72 5.91 -2.99
N THR A 15 13.82 5.80 -1.67
CA THR A 15 14.95 5.14 -1.00
C THR A 15 14.41 4.20 0.07
N LEU A 16 14.89 2.97 0.10
CA LEU A 16 14.63 2.06 1.23
C LEU A 16 15.40 2.56 2.46
N VAL A 17 14.71 2.67 3.59
CA VAL A 17 15.28 3.13 4.85
C VAL A 17 15.50 1.92 5.76
N GLY A 18 16.74 1.76 6.22
CA GLY A 18 17.12 0.65 7.08
C GLY A 18 16.97 -0.71 6.38
N ASP A 19 16.83 -1.75 7.19
CA ASP A 19 16.62 -3.11 6.71
C ASP A 19 15.14 -3.43 6.54
N VAL A 20 14.85 -4.34 5.61
CA VAL A 20 13.53 -4.92 5.46
C VAL A 20 13.22 -5.81 6.66
N ALA A 21 12.07 -5.59 7.30
CA ALA A 21 11.57 -6.51 8.31
C ALA A 21 10.76 -7.63 7.65
N GLU A 22 11.16 -8.89 7.82
CA GLU A 22 10.59 -10.02 7.10
C GLU A 22 10.25 -11.20 8.03
N TRP A 23 9.07 -11.76 7.80
CA TRP A 23 8.56 -12.99 8.40
C TRP A 23 7.97 -13.91 7.31
N ASN A 24 7.56 -15.12 7.69
CA ASN A 24 7.07 -16.14 6.74
C ASN A 24 5.92 -15.70 5.82
N ALA A 25 5.11 -14.72 6.23
CA ALA A 25 3.93 -14.25 5.51
C ALA A 25 3.73 -12.74 5.68
N LEU A 26 4.81 -11.99 5.94
CA LEU A 26 4.74 -10.56 6.17
C LEU A 26 6.08 -9.94 5.81
N ARG A 27 6.05 -8.87 5.02
CA ARG A 27 7.24 -8.06 4.75
C ARG A 27 6.89 -6.59 4.93
N VAL A 28 7.73 -5.87 5.63
CA VAL A 28 7.56 -4.43 5.89
C VAL A 28 8.78 -3.69 5.38
N GLU A 29 8.53 -2.64 4.60
CA GLU A 29 9.56 -1.78 4.04
C GLU A 29 9.23 -0.33 4.37
N GLN A 30 10.21 0.40 4.90
CA GLN A 30 10.11 1.85 5.03
C GLN A 30 10.72 2.49 3.79
N ARG A 31 9.91 3.27 3.06
CA ARG A 31 10.35 3.96 1.84
C ARG A 31 10.28 5.47 2.06
N HIS A 32 11.38 6.14 1.76
CA HIS A 32 11.48 7.60 1.74
C HIS A 32 11.34 8.13 0.33
N ASN A 33 10.70 9.30 0.24
CA ASN A 33 10.62 10.12 -0.95
C ASN A 33 10.05 9.38 -2.17
N ILE A 34 8.91 8.71 -2.01
CA ILE A 34 8.11 8.29 -3.17
C ILE A 34 7.68 9.56 -3.91
N GLY A 35 8.35 9.83 -5.01
CA GLY A 35 8.29 11.11 -5.72
C GLY A 35 7.04 11.31 -6.59
N PRO A 36 6.81 12.54 -7.06
CA PRO A 36 5.72 12.84 -7.98
C PRO A 36 5.93 12.17 -9.34
N GLY A 37 4.87 12.11 -10.12
CA GLY A 37 4.84 11.52 -11.46
C GLY A 37 4.28 10.10 -11.47
N ARG A 38 4.41 9.46 -12.63
CA ARG A 38 3.91 8.11 -12.89
C ARG A 38 4.81 7.08 -12.25
N GLN A 39 4.22 6.19 -11.47
CA GLN A 39 4.89 5.02 -10.91
C GLN A 39 4.73 3.82 -11.85
N ASN A 40 5.57 2.80 -11.65
CA ASN A 40 5.50 1.59 -12.46
C ASN A 40 4.33 0.72 -12.00
N CYS A 41 3.43 0.42 -12.93
CA CYS A 41 2.34 -0.51 -12.70
C CYS A 41 2.87 -1.94 -12.92
N VAL A 42 3.07 -2.67 -11.82
CA VAL A 42 3.65 -4.01 -11.82
C VAL A 42 2.59 -5.05 -11.47
N GLY A 43 2.71 -6.24 -12.06
CA GLY A 43 1.83 -7.36 -11.72
C GLY A 43 2.02 -7.75 -10.24
N ARG A 44 0.91 -7.82 -9.49
CA ARG A 44 0.95 -8.07 -8.05
C ARG A 44 0.66 -9.53 -7.74
N ASN A 45 1.46 -10.10 -6.84
CA ASN A 45 1.26 -11.46 -6.32
C ASN A 45 0.91 -11.46 -4.81
N CYS A 46 0.81 -10.27 -4.22
CA CYS A 46 0.56 -10.05 -2.80
C CYS A 46 -0.36 -8.83 -2.61
N THR A 47 -1.00 -8.79 -1.46
CA THR A 47 -1.75 -7.61 -1.00
C THR A 47 -0.76 -6.62 -0.39
N GLU A 48 -0.91 -5.35 -0.71
CA GLU A 48 -0.05 -4.28 -0.24
C GLU A 48 -0.89 -3.29 0.57
N LEU A 49 -0.45 -2.98 1.79
CA LEU A 49 -0.93 -1.85 2.56
C LEU A 49 0.11 -0.75 2.51
N VAL A 50 -0.31 0.46 2.15
CA VAL A 50 0.56 1.64 2.12
C VAL A 50 0.15 2.57 3.23
N TYR A 51 1.04 2.84 4.18
CA TYR A 51 0.79 3.75 5.30
C TYR A 51 1.66 4.99 5.17
N ILE A 52 1.04 6.16 5.03
CA ILE A 52 1.75 7.42 4.84
C ILE A 52 2.23 7.93 6.20
N LEU A 53 3.55 8.10 6.32
CA LEU A 53 4.22 8.61 7.50
C LEU A 53 4.38 10.14 7.42
N LEU A 54 4.84 10.63 6.26
CA LEU A 54 5.12 12.04 5.99
C LEU A 54 4.75 12.44 4.58
N GLY A 55 4.74 13.75 4.36
CA GLY A 55 4.53 14.34 3.06
C GLY A 55 3.05 14.53 2.72
N HIS A 56 2.82 14.93 1.48
CA HIS A 56 1.50 15.23 0.97
C HIS A 56 1.47 15.06 -0.54
N ALA A 57 0.53 14.26 -1.04
CA ALA A 57 0.34 14.05 -2.47
C ALA A 57 -1.11 13.66 -2.75
N ARG A 58 -1.69 14.18 -3.82
CA ARG A 58 -2.86 13.57 -4.43
C ARG A 58 -2.40 12.33 -5.19
N VAL A 59 -3.08 11.21 -4.95
CA VAL A 59 -2.81 9.92 -5.56
C VAL A 59 -3.96 9.58 -6.51
N ARG A 60 -3.63 9.24 -7.76
CA ARG A 60 -4.60 8.86 -8.80
C ARG A 60 -4.29 7.47 -9.34
N PRO A 61 -4.77 6.40 -8.67
CA PRO A 61 -4.64 5.06 -9.19
C PRO A 61 -5.78 4.71 -10.15
N THR A 62 -5.46 3.90 -11.15
CA THR A 62 -6.45 3.17 -11.96
C THR A 62 -6.12 1.70 -11.90
N GLY A 63 -7.07 0.87 -11.47
CA GLY A 63 -6.92 -0.58 -11.42
C GLY A 63 -8.22 -1.28 -11.78
N ASP A 64 -8.12 -2.38 -12.53
CA ASP A 64 -9.27 -3.17 -12.99
C ASP A 64 -10.39 -2.32 -13.63
N GLY A 65 -9.99 -1.30 -14.40
CA GLY A 65 -10.90 -0.37 -15.07
C GLY A 65 -11.50 0.74 -14.20
N HIS A 66 -11.19 0.77 -12.90
CA HIS A 66 -11.71 1.75 -11.96
C HIS A 66 -10.65 2.80 -11.64
N ALA A 67 -10.96 4.06 -11.94
CA ALA A 67 -10.14 5.20 -11.54
C ALA A 67 -10.57 5.68 -10.15
N GLN A 68 -9.59 6.00 -9.31
CA GLN A 68 -9.80 6.59 -8.00
C GLN A 68 -8.92 7.82 -7.83
N GLU A 69 -9.28 8.69 -6.90
CA GLU A 69 -8.45 9.79 -6.46
C GLU A 69 -8.54 9.89 -4.94
N GLY A 70 -7.40 10.07 -4.28
CA GLY A 70 -7.33 10.23 -2.84
C GLY A 70 -6.18 11.15 -2.43
N MET A 71 -6.20 11.60 -1.18
CA MET A 71 -5.13 12.44 -0.63
C MET A 71 -4.24 11.66 0.32
N ALA A 72 -2.98 11.47 -0.06
CA ALA A 72 -1.92 10.96 0.80
C ALA A 72 -1.37 12.07 1.68
N ARG A 73 -1.41 11.84 2.98
CA ARG A 73 -0.83 12.65 4.04
C ARG A 73 -0.61 11.79 5.28
N ALA A 74 0.19 12.26 6.24
CA ALA A 74 0.45 11.52 7.47
C ALA A 74 -0.82 10.91 8.10
N GLY A 75 -0.76 9.60 8.38
CA GLY A 75 -1.87 8.82 8.93
C GLY A 75 -2.98 8.46 7.94
N THR A 76 -2.71 8.54 6.64
CA THR A 76 -3.58 7.95 5.62
C THR A 76 -3.08 6.59 5.17
N SER A 77 -3.99 5.70 4.77
CA SER A 77 -3.66 4.38 4.26
C SER A 77 -4.36 4.01 2.96
N TRP A 78 -3.74 3.08 2.24
CA TRP A 78 -4.30 2.38 1.08
C TRP A 78 -4.24 0.88 1.31
N LEU A 79 -5.33 0.20 0.96
CA LEU A 79 -5.40 -1.22 0.71
C LEU A 79 -5.31 -1.44 -0.80
N VAL A 80 -4.29 -2.18 -1.22
CA VAL A 80 -4.03 -2.51 -2.62
C VAL A 80 -4.07 -4.03 -2.75
N PRO A 81 -5.22 -4.63 -3.08
CA PRO A 81 -5.33 -6.06 -3.30
C PRO A 81 -4.63 -6.47 -4.60
N VAL A 82 -4.52 -7.78 -4.83
CA VAL A 82 -4.09 -8.31 -6.12
C VAL A 82 -5.07 -7.86 -7.20
N SER A 83 -4.61 -6.91 -8.01
CA SER A 83 -5.38 -6.17 -9.01
C SER A 83 -4.46 -5.77 -10.17
N HIS A 84 -5.05 -5.56 -11.35
CA HIS A 84 -4.31 -5.03 -12.49
C HIS A 84 -4.32 -3.49 -12.45
N GLU A 85 -3.31 -2.90 -11.81
CA GLU A 85 -3.09 -1.46 -11.89
C GLU A 85 -2.55 -1.10 -13.27
N THR A 86 -3.12 -0.05 -13.86
CA THR A 86 -2.73 0.50 -15.18
C THR A 86 -2.25 1.95 -15.07
N LEU A 87 -2.52 2.60 -13.94
CA LEU A 87 -2.02 3.93 -13.61
C LEU A 87 -1.79 4.05 -12.11
N LEU A 88 -0.70 4.70 -11.73
CA LEU A 88 -0.49 5.27 -10.41
C LEU A 88 0.29 6.57 -10.56
N GLU A 89 -0.36 7.69 -10.25
CA GLU A 89 0.25 9.02 -10.31
C GLU A 89 0.17 9.73 -8.98
N LEU A 90 1.27 10.42 -8.63
CA LEU A 90 1.36 11.30 -7.47
C LEU A 90 1.69 12.72 -7.93
N ASP A 91 1.08 13.75 -7.33
CA ASP A 91 1.42 15.16 -7.58
C ASP A 91 2.36 15.79 -6.53
N GLY A 92 2.78 15.00 -5.55
CA GLY A 92 3.71 15.38 -4.50
C GLY A 92 4.56 14.18 -4.06
N SER A 93 5.22 14.31 -2.91
CA SER A 93 6.08 13.28 -2.35
C SER A 93 5.62 12.83 -0.98
N VAL A 94 5.83 11.55 -0.69
CA VAL A 94 5.47 10.94 0.59
C VAL A 94 6.54 9.97 1.07
N ASP A 95 6.63 9.85 2.39
CA ASP A 95 7.32 8.74 3.04
C ASP A 95 6.27 7.77 3.57
N CYS A 96 6.54 6.47 3.46
CA CYS A 96 5.55 5.47 3.84
C CYS A 96 6.17 4.18 4.37
N LEU A 97 5.33 3.42 5.07
CA LEU A 97 5.51 1.99 5.25
C LEU A 97 4.74 1.25 4.16
N LEU A 98 5.41 0.32 3.49
CA LEU A 98 4.80 -0.68 2.64
C LEU A 98 4.74 -1.98 3.42
N ILE A 99 3.54 -2.52 3.58
CA ILE A 99 3.31 -3.79 4.24
C ILE A 99 2.76 -4.77 3.22
N PHE A 100 3.48 -5.84 2.96
CA PHE A 100 3.09 -6.88 2.03
C PHE A 100 2.57 -8.10 2.77
N LEU A 101 1.42 -8.58 2.33
CA LEU A 101 0.67 -9.70 2.90
C LEU A 101 0.36 -10.74 1.80
N PRO A 102 0.15 -12.02 2.14
CA PRO A 102 -0.31 -13.02 1.20
C PRO A 102 -1.59 -12.55 0.50
N ALA A 103 -1.68 -12.82 -0.80
CA ALA A 103 -2.77 -12.35 -1.66
C ALA A 103 -4.16 -12.62 -1.08
N LYS A 104 -4.35 -13.78 -0.45
CA LYS A 104 -5.65 -14.24 0.07
C LYS A 104 -5.85 -14.00 1.57
N LEU A 105 -4.88 -13.40 2.28
CA LEU A 105 -4.94 -13.33 3.74
C LEU A 105 -6.22 -12.62 4.23
N LEU A 106 -6.59 -11.53 3.57
CA LEU A 106 -7.76 -10.74 3.97
C LEU A 106 -9.07 -11.42 3.58
N GLU A 107 -9.13 -12.07 2.42
CA GLU A 107 -10.28 -12.88 2.00
C GLU A 107 -10.48 -14.07 2.93
N ASP A 108 -9.41 -14.81 3.25
CA ASP A 108 -9.45 -15.96 4.15
C ASP A 108 -9.87 -15.53 5.57
N SER A 109 -9.42 -14.36 6.03
CA SER A 109 -9.85 -13.78 7.31
C SER A 109 -11.33 -13.41 7.28
N ALA A 110 -11.81 -12.77 6.22
CA ALA A 110 -13.21 -12.38 6.07
C ALA A 110 -14.13 -13.61 6.10
N VAL A 111 -13.73 -14.71 5.44
CA VAL A 111 -14.44 -16.00 5.48
C VAL A 111 -14.51 -16.55 6.90
N ALA A 112 -13.39 -16.50 7.65
CA ALA A 112 -13.36 -16.94 9.04
C ALA A 112 -14.29 -16.11 9.95
N ASP A 113 -14.48 -14.84 9.63
CA ASP A 113 -15.41 -13.92 10.32
C ASP A 113 -16.87 -14.05 9.82
N GLY A 114 -17.16 -14.99 8.92
CA GLY A 114 -18.51 -15.28 8.41
C GLY A 114 -18.98 -14.34 7.29
N ILE A 115 -18.07 -13.60 6.66
CA ILE A 115 -18.37 -12.77 5.49
C ILE A 115 -18.36 -13.66 4.24
N ASP A 116 -19.44 -13.62 3.46
CA ASP A 116 -19.55 -14.41 2.23
C ASP A 116 -18.63 -13.85 1.12
N PRO A 117 -17.59 -14.61 0.71
CA PRO A 117 -16.65 -14.15 -0.31
C PRO A 117 -17.29 -14.06 -1.71
N ALA A 118 -18.41 -14.74 -1.96
CA ALA A 118 -19.16 -14.58 -3.21
C ALA A 118 -19.94 -13.25 -3.25
N ALA A 119 -20.18 -12.65 -2.08
CA ALA A 119 -20.89 -11.39 -1.93
C ALA A 119 -19.96 -10.19 -1.69
N THR A 120 -18.66 -10.42 -1.41
CA THR A 120 -17.71 -9.36 -1.07
C THR A 120 -16.38 -9.53 -1.80
N GLN A 121 -15.93 -8.47 -2.49
CA GLN A 121 -14.61 -8.39 -3.11
C GLN A 121 -13.78 -7.30 -2.41
N LEU A 122 -12.49 -7.57 -2.20
CA LEU A 122 -11.57 -6.52 -1.77
C LEU A 122 -11.43 -5.49 -2.90
N ALA A 123 -11.82 -4.27 -2.60
CA ALA A 123 -11.56 -3.14 -3.49
C ALA A 123 -10.15 -2.61 -3.24
N TYR A 124 -9.49 -2.16 -4.31
CA TYR A 124 -8.47 -1.13 -4.15
C TYR A 124 -9.17 0.04 -3.47
N ALA A 125 -8.68 0.48 -2.32
CA ALA A 125 -9.28 1.59 -1.61
C ALA A 125 -8.23 2.33 -0.81
N GLY A 126 -8.39 3.64 -0.64
CA GLY A 126 -7.47 4.38 0.20
C GLY A 126 -7.85 5.83 0.42
N GLY A 127 -6.89 6.57 0.97
CA GLY A 127 -7.16 7.89 1.56
C GLY A 127 -7.87 7.77 2.91
N PHE A 128 -7.91 6.58 3.52
CA PHE A 128 -8.49 6.37 4.84
C PHE A 128 -7.61 7.07 5.87
N ASN A 129 -8.15 8.06 6.57
CA ASN A 129 -7.44 8.69 7.67
C ASN A 129 -7.74 7.95 8.98
N ASP A 130 -6.69 7.47 9.65
CA ASP A 130 -6.81 6.77 10.92
C ASP A 130 -5.92 7.44 11.98
N PRO A 131 -6.50 8.00 13.06
CA PRO A 131 -5.74 8.59 14.17
C PRO A 131 -4.77 7.63 14.87
N ALA A 132 -5.01 6.31 14.83
CA ALA A 132 -4.06 5.31 15.31
C ALA A 132 -2.83 5.25 14.39
N LEU A 133 -3.03 5.28 13.07
CA LEU A 133 -1.93 5.32 12.11
C LEU A 133 -1.09 6.59 12.21
N VAL A 134 -1.72 7.75 12.50
CA VAL A 134 -0.97 9.00 12.80
C VAL A 134 -0.01 8.78 13.98
N ARG A 135 -0.48 8.14 15.05
CA ARG A 135 0.31 7.90 16.27
C ARG A 135 1.44 6.90 16.03
N ILE A 136 1.15 5.79 15.33
CA ILE A 136 2.17 4.81 14.92
C ILE A 136 3.22 5.51 14.06
N GLY A 137 2.80 6.29 13.05
CA GLY A 137 3.73 6.99 12.18
C GLY A 137 4.64 7.96 12.95
N THR A 138 4.10 8.68 13.93
CA THR A 138 4.88 9.56 14.81
C THR A 138 5.96 8.80 15.58
N ALA A 139 5.68 7.58 16.03
CA ALA A 139 6.65 6.74 16.75
C ALA A 139 7.73 6.12 15.84
N CYS A 140 7.46 6.00 14.54
CA CYS A 140 8.44 5.48 13.56
C CYS A 140 9.40 6.55 13.01
N MET A 141 9.18 7.83 13.35
CA MET A 141 10.00 8.97 12.89
C MET A 141 11.05 9.43 13.90
N VAL A 142 11.27 8.65 14.96
CA VAL A 142 12.17 8.99 16.08
C VAL A 142 13.55 8.35 15.89
#